data_AF-A0AA50WL99-F1
#
_entry.id   AF-A0AA50WL99-F1
#
_cell.length_a   1.000
_cell.length_b   1.000
_cell.length_c   1.000
_cell.angle_alpha   90.00
_cell.angle_beta   90.00
_cell.angle_gamma   90.00
#
_symmetry.space_group_name_H-M   'P 1'
#
loop_
_entity.id
_entity.type
_entity.pdbx_description
1 polymer ?
#
loop_
_entity_poly.entity_id
_entity_poly.type
_entity_poly.pdbx_seq_one_letter_code
_entity_poly.pdbx_strand_id
1 'polypeptide(L)'
;ACDRKSDSVRQYSKILRQETRGRRTHASVDVYVKPYANEDMSAYIKKVHFKLHESYANPNRIVTKPPYELTETGWGEFEIVIKIYFHDSNERP
;
A
#
# COMPACT_ATOMS: atom_id res chain seq x y z
N ALA A 1 -4.24 -10.54 -28.58
CA ALA A 1 -3.94 -11.21 -27.31
C ALA A 1 -4.14 -10.18 -26.20
N CYS A 2 -5.33 -10.12 -25.59
CA CYS A 2 -5.62 -10.72 -24.28
C CYS A 2 -4.53 -10.42 -23.24
N ASP A 3 -4.71 -9.34 -22.49
CA ASP A 3 -4.30 -9.30 -21.08
C ASP A 3 -5.23 -8.34 -20.32
N ARG A 4 -6.53 -8.68 -20.34
CA ARG A 4 -7.56 -8.09 -19.46
C ARG A 4 -7.41 -8.76 -18.08
N LYS A 5 -6.23 -8.64 -17.46
CA LYS A 5 -5.94 -9.30 -16.19
C LYS A 5 -6.54 -8.49 -15.04
N SER A 6 -7.66 -9.03 -14.54
CA SER A 6 -8.17 -8.81 -13.19
C SER A 6 -8.53 -7.35 -12.87
N ASP A 7 -9.72 -6.91 -13.29
CA ASP A 7 -10.32 -5.63 -12.90
C ASP A 7 -10.52 -5.46 -11.37
N SER A 8 -10.27 -6.50 -10.58
CA SER A 8 -10.36 -6.55 -9.11
C SER A 8 -9.11 -6.11 -8.35
N VAL A 9 -8.02 -5.71 -9.02
CA VAL A 9 -6.81 -5.23 -8.35
C VAL A 9 -6.58 -3.76 -8.70
N ARG A 10 -6.67 -2.88 -7.71
CA ARG A 10 -6.31 -1.46 -7.90
C ARG A 10 -4.86 -1.23 -7.50
N GLN A 11 -4.10 -0.63 -8.41
CA GLN A 11 -2.73 -0.22 -8.16
C GLN A 11 -2.66 1.30 -8.01
N TYR A 12 -2.04 1.75 -6.94
CA TYR A 12 -1.72 3.14 -6.65
C TYR A 12 -0.20 3.26 -6.57
N SER A 13 0.37 4.38 -7.00
CA SER A 13 1.75 4.72 -6.67
C SER A 13 1.83 6.10 -6.04
N LYS A 14 2.73 6.23 -5.08
CA LYS A 14 2.98 7.49 -4.39
C LYS A 14 4.47 7.67 -4.24
N ILE A 15 4.97 8.80 -4.75
CA ILE A 15 6.32 9.27 -4.46
C ILE A 15 6.28 9.88 -3.08
N LEU A 16 7.04 9.30 -2.15
CA LEU A 16 7.20 9.81 -0.80
C LEU A 16 8.49 10.60 -0.74
N ARG A 17 8.33 11.90 -0.53
CA ARG A 17 9.43 12.83 -0.31
C ARG A 17 9.63 12.97 1.19
N GLN A 18 10.72 12.41 1.71
CA GLN A 18 11.07 12.64 3.10
C GLN A 18 11.69 14.02 3.27
N GLU A 19 11.08 14.85 4.10
CA GLU A 19 11.68 16.10 4.56
C GLU A 19 12.38 15.82 5.90
N THR A 20 13.70 15.99 5.92
CA THR A 20 14.54 15.74 7.09
C THR A 20 14.27 16.81 8.17
N ARG A 21 13.16 16.71 8.89
CA ARG A 21 12.88 17.57 10.05
C ARG A 21 13.77 17.17 11.21
N GLY A 22 15.01 17.68 11.18
CA GLY A 22 15.87 17.86 12.34
C GLY A 22 16.39 16.58 13.01
N ARG A 23 17.65 16.24 12.74
CA ARG A 23 18.55 15.52 13.66
C ARG A 23 18.18 14.09 14.08
N ARG A 24 17.37 13.37 13.29
CA ARG A 24 17.29 11.90 13.36
C ARG A 24 17.81 11.32 12.06
N THR A 25 18.84 10.49 12.15
CA THR A 25 19.43 9.82 11.00
C THR A 25 18.43 8.89 10.31
N HIS A 26 17.32 8.49 10.92
CA HIS A 26 16.28 7.74 10.22
C HIS A 26 14.94 8.47 10.30
N ALA A 27 14.45 8.99 9.17
CA ALA A 27 13.08 9.45 9.06
C ALA A 27 12.18 8.23 8.82
N SER A 28 11.29 7.95 9.77
CA SER A 28 10.23 6.96 9.62
C SER A 28 9.15 7.54 8.72
N VAL A 29 8.74 6.78 7.72
CA VAL A 29 7.62 7.12 6.85
C VAL A 29 6.50 6.14 7.11
N ASP A 30 5.34 6.70 7.45
CA ASP A 30 4.12 5.95 7.71
C ASP A 30 3.25 5.97 6.46
N VAL A 31 3.03 4.78 5.89
CA VAL A 31 2.17 4.57 4.73
C VAL A 31 0.91 3.89 5.21
N TYR A 32 -0.23 4.54 5.05
CA TYR A 32 -1.50 3.97 5.49
C TYR A 32 -2.54 4.05 4.37
N VAL A 33 -3.37 3.02 4.32
CA VAL A 33 -4.60 3.03 3.51
C VAL A 33 -5.76 3.26 4.47
N LYS A 34 -6.43 4.40 4.31
CA LYS A 34 -7.63 4.75 5.07
C LYS A 34 -8.82 4.91 4.12
N PRO A 35 -10.00 4.41 4.49
CA PRO A 35 -11.20 4.58 3.70
C PRO A 35 -11.72 6.00 3.87
N TYR A 36 -12.41 6.50 2.84
CA TYR A 36 -13.04 7.83 2.93
C TYR A 36 -14.26 7.81 3.85
N ALA A 37 -15.06 6.74 3.78
CA ALA A 37 -16.13 6.47 4.72
C ALA A 37 -15.57 5.68 5.91
N ASN A 38 -16.10 5.89 7.11
CA ASN A 38 -15.75 5.09 8.30
C ASN A 38 -16.39 3.69 8.25
N GLU A 39 -16.18 2.99 7.14
CA GLU A 39 -16.69 1.67 6.82
C GLU A 39 -15.55 0.64 6.88
N ASP A 40 -15.89 -0.61 7.17
CA ASP A 40 -14.94 -1.70 7.29
C ASP A 40 -14.30 -2.06 5.93
N MET A 41 -13.09 -1.55 5.70
CA MET A 41 -12.27 -1.93 4.54
C MET A 41 -12.05 -3.44 4.41
N SER A 42 -12.06 -4.17 5.52
CA SER A 42 -11.90 -5.62 5.51
C SER A 42 -13.05 -6.36 4.83
N ALA A 43 -14.23 -5.72 4.65
CA ALA A 43 -15.37 -6.32 3.97
C ALA A 43 -15.11 -6.49 2.46
N TYR A 44 -14.38 -5.55 1.84
CA TYR A 44 -14.11 -5.55 0.40
C TYR A 44 -12.64 -5.73 0.04
N ILE A 45 -11.69 -5.45 0.95
CA ILE A 45 -10.26 -5.65 0.72
C ILE A 45 -9.85 -7.04 1.20
N LYS A 46 -9.38 -7.87 0.28
CA LYS A 46 -8.78 -9.17 0.58
C LYS A 46 -7.38 -9.04 1.15
N LYS A 47 -6.57 -8.18 0.54
CA LYS A 47 -5.20 -7.89 0.97
C LYS A 47 -4.67 -6.63 0.31
N VAL A 48 -3.76 -5.97 0.99
CA VAL A 48 -2.98 -4.85 0.48
C VAL A 48 -1.53 -5.30 0.34
N HIS A 49 -0.98 -5.17 -0.87
CA HIS A 49 0.42 -5.37 -1.14
C HIS A 49 1.10 -4.01 -1.25
N PHE A 50 2.05 -3.74 -0.38
CA PHE A 50 2.95 -2.60 -0.46
C PHE A 50 4.24 -3.05 -1.11
N LYS A 51 4.51 -2.55 -2.32
CA LYS A 51 5.76 -2.75 -3.04
C LYS A 51 6.63 -1.52 -2.85
N LEU A 52 7.67 -1.68 -2.05
CA LEU A 52 8.77 -0.76 -1.82
C LEU A 52 9.87 -0.97 -2.88
N HIS A 53 10.87 -0.09 -2.81
CA HIS A 53 12.06 -0.16 -3.63
C HIS A 53 12.91 -1.39 -3.30
N GLU A 54 13.66 -1.90 -4.29
CA GLU A 54 14.51 -3.09 -4.16
C GLU A 54 15.66 -2.94 -3.16
N SER A 55 15.97 -1.70 -2.75
CA SER A 55 16.94 -1.42 -1.69
C SER A 55 16.50 -1.94 -0.31
N TYR A 56 15.20 -2.19 -0.11
CA TYR A 56 14.71 -2.78 1.12
C TYR A 56 14.84 -4.29 1.07
N ALA A 57 15.23 -4.91 2.19
CA ALA A 57 15.33 -6.36 2.31
C ALA A 57 14.00 -7.08 2.01
N ASN A 58 12.87 -6.42 2.29
CA ASN A 58 11.53 -6.94 2.03
C ASN A 58 10.75 -5.92 1.20
N PRO A 59 10.95 -5.87 -0.12
CA PRO A 59 10.30 -4.89 -0.97
C PRO A 59 8.80 -5.16 -1.08
N ASN A 60 8.35 -6.41 -1.00
CA ASN A 60 6.94 -6.75 -1.08
C ASN A 60 6.39 -7.10 0.31
N ARG A 61 5.64 -6.17 0.92
CA ARG A 61 4.91 -6.40 2.17
C ARG A 61 3.43 -6.64 1.89
N ILE A 62 2.83 -7.61 2.58
CA ILE A 62 1.42 -7.98 2.38
C ILE A 62 0.71 -7.82 3.71
N VAL A 63 -0.34 -7.01 3.72
CA VAL A 63 -1.20 -6.78 4.88
C VAL A 63 -2.60 -7.27 4.55
N THR A 64 -3.08 -8.25 5.33
CA THR A 64 -4.38 -8.90 5.11
C THR A 64 -5.43 -8.50 6.13
N LYS A 65 -5.01 -7.91 7.26
CA LYS A 65 -5.89 -7.51 8.35
C LYS A 65 -5.71 -6.02 8.63
N PRO A 66 -6.78 -5.29 8.97
CA PRO A 66 -6.66 -3.93 9.48
C PRO A 66 -5.92 -3.95 10.84
N PRO A 67 -5.13 -2.91 11.16
CA PRO A 67 -4.90 -1.66 10.42
C PRO A 67 -3.97 -1.85 9.20
N TYR A 68 -4.36 -1.29 8.04
CA TYR A 68 -3.54 -1.30 6.82
C TYR A 68 -2.51 -0.17 6.85
N GLU A 69 -1.62 -0.24 7.82
CA GLU A 69 -0.54 0.72 8.04
C GLU A 69 0.80 0.01 7.93
N LEU A 70 1.76 0.69 7.33
CA LEU A 70 3.11 0.22 7.13
C LEU A 70 4.07 1.37 7.44
N THR A 71 4.79 1.24 8.56
CA THR A 71 5.86 2.15 8.93
C THR A 71 7.18 1.60 8.42
N GLU A 72 7.86 2.35 7.56
CA GLU A 72 9.18 1.97 7.06
C GLU A 72 10.16 3.13 7.19
N THR A 73 11.38 2.82 7.60
CA THR A 73 12.47 3.79 7.70
C THR A 73 13.25 3.80 6.40
N GLY A 74 13.17 4.92 5.69
CA GLY A 74 13.88 5.13 4.44
C GLY A 74 14.82 6.32 4.49
N TRP A 75 15.56 6.51 3.41
CA TRP A 75 16.39 7.68 3.19
C TRP A 75 16.08 8.24 1.80
N GLY A 76 15.70 9.51 1.73
CA GLY A 76 15.50 10.21 0.45
C GLY A 76 14.09 10.09 -0.15
N GLU A 77 14.01 10.07 -1.48
CA GLU A 77 12.78 10.00 -2.27
C GLU A 77 12.61 8.60 -2.87
N PHE A 78 11.46 7.98 -2.65
CA PHE A 78 11.16 6.66 -3.21
C PHE A 78 9.70 6.54 -3.62
N GLU A 79 9.47 5.78 -4.70
CA GLU A 79 8.13 5.43 -5.15
C GLU A 79 7.68 4.15 -4.44
N ILE A 80 6.53 4.23 -3.76
CA ILE A 80 5.84 3.05 -3.25
C ILE A 80 4.67 2.74 -4.15
N VAL A 81 4.56 1.46 -4.54
CA VAL A 81 3.43 0.94 -5.30
C VAL A 81 2.52 0.15 -4.36
N ILE A 82 1.31 0.63 -4.13
CA ILE A 82 0.30 0.01 -3.28
C ILE A 82 -0.70 -0.72 -4.19
N LYS A 83 -0.76 -2.05 -4.08
CA LYS A 83 -1.72 -2.88 -4.81
C LYS A 83 -2.77 -3.39 -3.84
N ILE A 84 -4.01 -2.94 -4.02
CA ILE A 84 -5.15 -3.38 -3.24
C ILE A 84 -5.85 -4.48 -4.02
N TYR A 85 -5.95 -5.65 -3.40
CA TYR A 85 -6.71 -6.77 -3.90
C TYR A 85 -8.08 -6.74 -3.25
N PHE A 86 -9.11 -6.57 -4.05
CA PHE A 86 -10.48 -6.64 -3.57
C PHE A 86 -10.96 -8.09 -3.59
N HIS A 87 -11.90 -8.42 -2.72
CA HIS A 87 -12.74 -9.58 -2.92
C HIS A 87 -13.60 -9.27 -4.14
N ASP A 88 -13.27 -9.87 -5.28
CA ASP A 88 -14.12 -9.82 -6.48
C ASP A 88 -15.38 -10.65 -6.19
N SER A 89 -16.29 -10.05 -5.44
CA SER A 89 -17.69 -10.43 -5.42
C SER A 89 -18.38 -9.50 -6.39
N ASN A 90 -18.46 -9.91 -7.65
CA ASN A 90 -19.50 -9.45 -8.56
C ASN A 90 -20.90 -9.90 -8.04
N GLU A 91 -21.19 -9.71 -6.75
CA GLU A 91 -22.48 -9.94 -6.11
C GLU A 91 -23.40 -8.82 -6.58
N ARG A 92 -23.95 -9.00 -7.78
CA ARG A 92 -25.36 -8.67 -7.97
C ARG A 92 -26.15 -9.79 -7.29
N PRO A 93 -26.99 -9.49 -6.29
CA PRO A 93 -27.93 -10.46 -5.72
C PRO A 93 -28.93 -10.94 -6.78
#